data_AF-A0A2P4NXK2-F1
#
_entry.id   AF-A0A2P4NXK2-F1
#
_cell.length_a   1.000
_cell.length_b   1.000
_cell.length_c   1.000
_cell.angle_alpha   90.00
_cell.angle_beta   90.00
_cell.angle_gamma   90.00
#
_symmetry.space_group_name_H-M   'P 1'
#
loop_
_entity.id
_entity.type
_entity.pdbx_description
1 polymer ?
#
loop_
_entity_poly.entity_id
_entity_poly.type
_entity_poly.pdbx_seq_one_letter_code
_entity_poly.pdbx_strand_id
1 'polypeptide(L)'
;MFLVKMFKKIFFLTIVLAIFYIIATRPELPQSETSPIDKPVTKKYVIMFKPKTSEKVMDDVKLQIVNNGGSIYLEYYMIKGFAAEIPESFVQTLEHNPNINSMEEDQLVHTM
;
A
#
# COMPACT_ATOMS: atom_id res chain seq x y z
N MET A 1 6.18 -17.92 51.43
CA MET A 1 6.52 -18.39 50.05
C MET A 1 5.28 -18.71 49.19
N PHE A 2 4.24 -19.35 49.72
CA PHE A 2 3.00 -19.66 48.98
C PHE A 2 2.19 -18.42 48.54
N LEU A 3 2.07 -17.42 49.43
CA LEU A 3 1.24 -16.24 49.19
C LEU A 3 1.72 -15.40 47.99
N VAL A 4 3.03 -15.14 47.88
CA VAL A 4 3.63 -14.41 46.75
C VAL A 4 3.48 -15.17 45.42
N LYS A 5 3.55 -16.50 45.46
CA LYS A 5 3.34 -17.36 44.29
C LYS A 5 1.88 -17.34 43.82
N MET A 6 0.94 -17.21 44.76
CA MET A 6 -0.48 -17.06 44.47
C MET A 6 -0.79 -15.68 43.85
N PHE A 7 -0.21 -14.61 44.38
CA PHE A 7 -0.38 -13.27 43.81
C PHE A 7 0.15 -13.14 42.39
N LYS A 8 1.30 -13.76 42.06
CA LYS A 8 1.80 -13.80 40.67
C LYS A 8 0.86 -14.53 39.71
N LYS A 9 0.20 -15.61 40.17
CA LYS A 9 -0.78 -16.34 39.36
C LYS A 9 -2.06 -15.55 39.14
N ILE A 10 -2.56 -14.88 40.18
CA ILE A 10 -3.73 -13.98 40.08
C ILE A 10 -3.41 -12.82 39.12
N PHE A 11 -2.23 -12.20 39.26
CA PHE A 11 -1.80 -11.10 38.39
C PHE A 11 -1.63 -11.52 36.94
N PHE A 12 -1.08 -12.72 36.70
CA PHE A 12 -0.98 -13.28 35.37
C PHE A 12 -2.37 -13.57 34.76
N LEU A 13 -3.29 -14.13 35.55
CA LEU A 13 -4.66 -14.42 35.11
C LEU A 13 -5.42 -13.14 34.73
N THR A 14 -5.25 -12.06 35.49
CA THR A 14 -5.90 -10.77 35.20
C THR A 14 -5.38 -10.13 33.92
N ILE A 15 -4.08 -10.27 33.61
CA ILE A 15 -3.50 -9.79 32.36
C ILE A 15 -4.05 -10.57 31.17
N VAL A 16 -4.15 -11.90 31.29
CA VAL A 16 -4.71 -12.75 30.23
C VAL A 16 -6.18 -12.42 29.98
N LEU A 17 -6.97 -12.23 31.04
CA LEU A 17 -8.37 -11.82 30.94
C LEU A 17 -8.55 -10.43 30.32
N ALA A 18 -7.69 -9.47 30.67
CA ALA A 18 -7.73 -8.13 30.07
C ALA A 18 -7.37 -8.15 28.58
N ILE A 19 -6.35 -8.92 28.19
CA ILE A 19 -5.98 -9.12 26.78
C ILE A 19 -7.14 -9.80 26.03
N PHE A 20 -7.73 -10.85 26.60
CA PHE A 20 -8.86 -11.55 25.99
C PHE A 20 -10.08 -10.63 25.84
N TYR A 21 -10.38 -9.80 26.84
CA TYR A 21 -11.47 -8.84 26.78
C TYR A 21 -11.23 -7.80 25.67
N ILE A 22 -10.01 -7.26 25.53
CA ILE A 22 -9.66 -6.35 24.42
C ILE A 22 -9.83 -7.03 23.06
N ILE A 23 -9.52 -8.32 22.93
CA ILE A 23 -9.73 -9.08 21.70
C ILE A 23 -11.23 -9.29 21.45
N ALA A 24 -12.00 -9.68 22.47
CA ALA A 24 -13.42 -9.99 22.37
C ALA A 24 -14.32 -8.76 22.16
N THR A 25 -13.89 -7.58 22.60
CA THR A 25 -14.63 -6.32 22.41
C THR A 25 -14.04 -5.42 21.34
N ARG A 26 -12.96 -5.84 20.66
CA ARG A 26 -12.52 -5.13 19.46
C ARG A 26 -13.66 -5.24 18.45
N PRO A 27 -14.20 -4.12 17.93
CA PRO A 27 -15.08 -4.21 16.78
C PRO A 27 -14.31 -4.96 15.71
N GLU A 28 -14.89 -6.05 15.21
CA GLU A 28 -14.39 -6.70 13.99
C GLU A 28 -14.36 -5.60 12.94
N LEU A 29 -13.16 -5.14 12.58
CA LEU A 29 -12.98 -4.38 11.35
C LEU A 29 -13.65 -5.22 10.28
N PRO A 30 -14.56 -4.65 9.45
CA PRO A 30 -15.29 -5.42 8.45
C PRO A 30 -14.32 -6.36 7.75
N GLN A 31 -14.45 -7.66 8.04
CA GLN A 31 -13.59 -8.66 7.44
C GLN A 31 -14.01 -8.71 5.98
N SER A 32 -13.27 -8.00 5.13
CA SER A 32 -13.37 -8.14 3.68
C SER A 32 -13.16 -9.63 3.40
N GLU A 33 -14.22 -10.27 2.89
CA GLU A 33 -14.28 -11.71 2.72
C GLU A 33 -13.14 -12.18 1.81
N THR A 34 -12.14 -12.85 2.38
CA THR A 34 -11.02 -13.44 1.63
C THR A 34 -11.51 -14.65 0.83
N SER A 35 -11.98 -14.38 -0.38
CA SER A 35 -11.98 -15.29 -1.52
C SER A 35 -10.53 -15.49 -2.01
N PRO A 36 -10.15 -16.50 -2.83
CA PRO A 36 -8.75 -16.74 -3.25
C PRO A 36 -8.12 -15.62 -4.13
N ILE A 37 -8.69 -14.42 -4.16
CA ILE A 37 -8.47 -13.33 -5.11
C ILE A 37 -8.38 -12.01 -4.32
N ASP A 38 -7.33 -11.85 -3.52
CA ASP A 38 -7.09 -10.65 -2.70
C ASP A 38 -6.01 -9.76 -3.33
N LYS A 39 -5.99 -9.67 -4.67
CA LYS A 39 -5.16 -8.69 -5.36
C LYS A 39 -5.94 -7.38 -5.48
N PRO A 40 -5.36 -6.23 -5.10
CA PRO A 40 -6.00 -4.95 -5.34
C PRO A 40 -6.30 -4.79 -6.84
N VAL A 41 -7.46 -4.23 -7.18
CA VAL A 41 -7.78 -3.88 -8.58
C VAL A 41 -6.75 -2.85 -9.03
N THR A 42 -5.94 -3.23 -10.02
CA THR A 42 -4.84 -2.41 -10.56
C THR A 42 -5.08 -2.06 -12.01
N LYS A 43 -4.66 -0.86 -12.41
CA LYS A 43 -4.60 -0.41 -13.81
C LYS A 43 -3.17 -0.10 -14.22
N LYS A 44 -2.89 -0.09 -15.52
CA LYS A 44 -1.56 0.23 -16.07
C LYS A 44 -1.48 1.69 -16.46
N TYR A 45 -0.38 2.34 -16.12
CA TYR A 45 -0.15 3.74 -16.42
C TYR A 45 1.25 3.99 -16.93
N VAL A 46 1.37 4.94 -17.85
CA VAL A 46 2.62 5.62 -18.19
C VAL A 46 2.68 6.93 -17.39
N ILE A 47 3.71 7.07 -16.56
CA ILE A 47 3.94 8.27 -15.75
C ILE A 47 5.14 9.02 -16.31
N MET A 48 4.94 10.29 -16.64
CA MET A 48 5.99 11.21 -17.07
C MET A 48 6.18 12.32 -16.04
N PHE A 49 7.41 12.57 -15.63
CA PHE A 49 7.78 13.65 -14.71
C PHE A 49 8.17 14.92 -15.45
N LYS A 50 8.11 16.04 -14.72
CA LYS A 50 8.62 17.32 -15.20
C LYS A 50 10.14 17.24 -15.46
N PRO A 51 10.68 17.99 -16.45
CA PRO A 51 12.10 17.89 -16.83
C PRO A 51 13.10 18.15 -15.69
N LYS A 52 12.72 18.97 -14.70
CA LYS A 52 13.57 19.35 -13.55
C LYS A 52 13.45 18.41 -12.34
N THR A 53 12.60 17.38 -12.41
CA THR A 53 12.44 16.41 -11.32
C THR A 53 13.74 15.62 -11.14
N SER A 54 14.25 15.56 -9.91
CA SER A 54 15.46 14.80 -9.58
C SER A 54 15.21 13.29 -9.58
N GLU A 55 16.26 12.50 -9.80
CA GLU A 55 16.18 11.02 -9.75
C GLU A 55 15.64 10.53 -8.41
N LYS A 56 16.13 11.09 -7.30
CA LYS A 56 15.63 10.76 -5.97
C LYS A 56 14.10 10.93 -5.85
N VAL A 57 13.52 12.00 -6.40
CA VAL A 57 12.07 12.20 -6.34
C VAL A 57 11.33 11.17 -7.18
N MET A 58 11.88 10.77 -8.33
CA MET A 58 11.30 9.70 -9.15
C MET A 58 11.36 8.35 -8.42
N ASP A 59 12.48 8.06 -7.76
CA ASP A 59 12.65 6.84 -6.96
C ASP A 59 11.70 6.82 -5.74
N ASP A 60 11.51 7.95 -5.06
CA ASP A 60 10.56 8.07 -3.96
C ASP A 60 9.13 7.76 -4.45
N VAL A 61 8.74 8.20 -5.65
CA VAL A 61 7.42 7.89 -6.24
C VAL A 61 7.31 6.42 -6.65
N LYS A 62 8.36 5.83 -7.26
CA LYS A 62 8.40 4.39 -7.55
C LYS A 62 8.20 3.57 -6.26
N LEU A 63 8.88 3.95 -5.19
CA LEU A 63 8.76 3.31 -3.88
C LEU A 63 7.34 3.45 -3.30
N GLN A 64 6.71 4.63 -3.43
CA GLN A 64 5.32 4.81 -3.01
C GLN A 64 4.36 3.87 -3.76
N ILE A 65 4.54 3.70 -5.07
CA ILE A 65 3.71 2.78 -5.87
C ILE A 65 3.87 1.35 -5.37
N VAL A 66 5.11 0.88 -5.20
CA VAL A 66 5.39 -0.49 -4.73
C VAL A 66 4.84 -0.72 -3.31
N ASN A 67 5.03 0.24 -2.40
CA ASN A 67 4.55 0.15 -1.03
C ASN A 67 3.02 0.10 -0.92
N ASN A 68 2.30 0.59 -1.93
CA ASN A 68 0.84 0.54 -1.98
C ASN A 68 0.30 -0.68 -2.75
N GLY A 69 1.16 -1.62 -3.16
CA GLY A 69 0.76 -2.85 -3.86
C GLY A 69 0.77 -2.75 -5.38
N GLY A 70 1.42 -1.71 -5.93
CA GLY A 70 1.71 -1.59 -7.36
C GLY A 70 3.03 -2.25 -7.77
N SER A 71 3.35 -2.16 -9.06
CA SER A 71 4.62 -2.64 -9.61
C SER A 71 5.13 -1.72 -10.71
N ILE A 72 6.45 -1.66 -10.90
CA ILE A 72 7.09 -0.95 -12.02
C ILE A 72 7.52 -2.00 -13.04
N TYR A 73 7.07 -1.90 -14.29
CA TYR A 73 7.37 -2.89 -15.33
C TYR A 73 8.22 -2.36 -16.49
N LEU A 74 8.39 -1.03 -16.60
CA LEU A 74 9.25 -0.42 -17.61
C LEU A 74 9.79 0.92 -17.12
N GLU A 75 11.10 1.15 -17.24
CA GLU A 75 11.72 2.46 -17.02
C GLU A 75 12.22 3.03 -18.35
N TYR A 76 12.04 4.33 -18.55
CA TYR A 76 12.49 5.00 -19.77
C TYR A 76 13.83 5.70 -19.54
N TYR A 77 14.80 5.48 -20.42
CA TYR A 77 16.11 6.11 -20.33
C TYR A 77 16.16 7.51 -20.96
N MET A 78 15.35 7.77 -21.99
CA MET A 78 15.38 9.05 -22.73
C MET A 78 14.42 10.10 -22.17
N ILE A 79 13.34 9.66 -21.51
CA ILE A 79 12.34 10.53 -20.90
C ILE A 79 12.28 10.24 -19.41
N LYS A 80 12.07 11.28 -18.58
CA LYS A 80 11.92 11.12 -17.13
C LYS A 80 10.56 10.49 -16.83
N GLY A 81 10.48 9.17 -16.83
CA GLY A 81 9.23 8.46 -16.62
C GLY A 81 9.40 6.95 -16.53
N PHE A 82 8.30 6.28 -16.21
CA PHE A 82 8.21 4.83 -16.15
C PHE A 82 6.76 4.38 -16.39
N ALA A 83 6.58 3.09 -16.64
CA ALA A 83 5.27 2.45 -16.71
C ALA A 83 5.07 1.51 -15.50
N ALA A 84 3.87 1.56 -14.93
CA ALA A 84 3.55 0.89 -13.68
C ALA A 84 2.14 0.31 -13.65
N GLU A 85 1.97 -0.79 -12.92
CA GLU A 85 0.66 -1.24 -12.44
C GLU A 85 0.36 -0.55 -11.11
N ILE A 86 -0.77 0.15 -11.04
CA ILE A 86 -1.12 1.02 -9.92
C ILE A 86 -2.49 0.60 -9.39
N PRO A 87 -2.64 0.35 -8.08
CA PRO A 87 -3.94 0.16 -7.45
C PRO A 87 -4.85 1.35 -7.67
N GLU A 88 -6.11 1.11 -8.04
CA GLU A 88 -7.08 2.18 -8.32
C GLU A 88 -7.24 3.15 -7.13
N SER A 89 -7.13 2.64 -5.90
CA SER A 89 -7.18 3.43 -4.67
C SER A 89 -6.02 4.44 -4.54
N PHE A 90 -4.90 4.23 -5.24
CA PHE A 90 -3.71 5.07 -5.16
C PHE A 90 -3.56 6.05 -6.33
N VAL A 91 -4.28 5.84 -7.44
CA VAL A 91 -4.26 6.69 -8.64
C VAL A 91 -4.45 8.17 -8.31
N GLN A 92 -5.51 8.50 -7.55
CA GLN A 92 -5.81 9.90 -7.18
C GLN A 92 -4.69 10.55 -6.37
N THR A 93 -3.93 9.79 -5.57
CA THR A 93 -2.81 10.34 -4.81
C THR A 93 -1.69 10.81 -5.73
N LEU A 94 -1.43 10.06 -6.81
CA LEU A 94 -0.40 10.37 -7.79
C LEU A 94 -0.81 11.51 -8.72
N GLU A 95 -2.08 11.62 -9.10
CA GLU A 95 -2.59 12.72 -9.94
C GLU A 95 -2.32 14.11 -9.35
N HIS A 96 -2.26 14.22 -8.02
CA HIS A 96 -1.95 15.47 -7.33
C HIS A 96 -0.45 15.71 -7.08
N ASN A 97 0.44 14.84 -7.55
CA ASN A 97 1.87 14.99 -7.32
C ASN A 97 2.45 16.13 -8.18
N PRO A 98 3.04 17.18 -7.57
CA PRO A 98 3.50 18.36 -8.31
C PRO A 98 4.71 18.10 -9.22
N ASN A 99 5.37 16.95 -9.11
CA ASN A 99 6.51 16.57 -9.93
C ASN A 99 6.11 15.77 -11.18
N ILE A 100 4.90 15.22 -11.19
CA ILE A 100 4.33 14.51 -12.34
C ILE A 100 3.86 15.56 -13.35
N ASN A 101 4.20 15.32 -14.62
CA ASN A 101 3.77 16.13 -15.76
C ASN A 101 2.51 15.54 -16.39
N SER A 102 2.49 14.22 -16.60
CA SER A 102 1.33 13.50 -17.09
C SER A 102 1.31 12.08 -16.54
N MET A 103 0.09 11.54 -16.41
CA MET A 103 -0.18 10.16 -16.07
C MET A 103 -1.32 9.67 -16.97
N GLU A 104 -1.04 8.71 -17.82
CA GLU A 104 -1.96 8.24 -18.87
C GLU A 104 -2.14 6.72 -18.75
N GLU A 105 -3.35 6.22 -18.95
CA GLU A 105 -3.61 4.77 -18.91
C GLU A 105 -2.89 4.09 -20.09
N ASP A 106 -2.14 3.02 -19.81
CA ASP A 106 -1.45 2.23 -20.83
C ASP A 106 -2.45 1.27 -21.49
N GLN A 107 -2.92 1.64 -22.68
CA GLN A 107 -3.98 0.95 -23.40
C GLN A 107 -3.52 0.49 -24.78
N LEU A 108 -4.17 -0.55 -25.29
CA LEU A 108 -3.95 -1.04 -26.65
C LEU A 108 -4.42 0.00 -27.67
N VAL A 109 -3.53 0.30 -28.61
CA VAL A 109 -3.84 1.15 -29.76
C VAL A 109 -4.18 0.23 -30.95
N HIS A 110 -5.31 0.50 -31.61
CA HIS A 110 -5.74 -0.21 -32.80
C HIS A 110 -5.51 0.64 -34.05
N THR A 111 -4.93 0.04 -35.08
CA THR A 111 -4.88 0.65 -36.42
C THR A 111 -6.13 0.26 -37.21
N MET A 112 -6.58 1.15 -38.09
CA MET A 112 -7.71 0.91 -39.00
C MET A 112 -7.34 -0.08 -40.11
#